data_AF-A6IHX3-F1
#
_entry.id   AF-A6IHX3-F1
#
_cell.length_a   1.000
_cell.length_b   1.000
_cell.length_c   1.000
_cell.angle_alpha   90.00
_cell.angle_beta   90.00
_cell.angle_gamma   90.00
#
_symmetry.space_group_name_H-M   'P 1'
#
loop_
_entity.id
_entity.type
_entity.pdbx_description
1 polymer ?
#
loop_
_entity_poly.entity_id
_entity_poly.type
_entity_poly.pdbx_seq_one_letter_code
_entity_poly.pdbx_strand_id
1 'polypeptide(L)'
;MDWVVGQILEVLEHEGLTDSTLVHFTSDNGAWLEAQAGGEQLGGSNGVFRGGKGMGGWEGGIRVPGVFRWPGVLPRGRVLDQPVSLMDVFPTVVRLGGGVLPSDREIDGRDLLPLLRGETWHSAHEVLLHYCEVFLHAVRWVQRDSGQVWKAHFVTPTFDPLGSGSCSGAGGAAAVCPCVG
;
A
#
# COMPACT_ATOMS: atom_id res chain seq x y z
N MET A 1 -17.40 -7.09 3.38
CA MET A 1 -16.55 -6.60 2.26
C MET A 1 -16.24 -7.72 1.29
N ASP A 2 -15.61 -8.82 1.74
CA ASP A 2 -15.28 -9.98 0.89
C ASP A 2 -16.43 -10.48 0.00
N TRP A 3 -17.61 -10.73 0.57
CA TRP A 3 -18.80 -11.13 -0.19
C TRP A 3 -19.15 -10.16 -1.35
N VAL A 4 -19.00 -8.84 -1.14
CA VAL A 4 -19.29 -7.84 -2.19
C VAL A 4 -18.28 -7.93 -3.33
N VAL A 5 -17.01 -8.20 -3.02
CA VAL A 5 -15.98 -8.47 -4.05
C VAL A 5 -16.37 -9.71 -4.84
N GLY A 6 -16.83 -10.77 -4.16
CA GLY A 6 -17.36 -11.97 -4.82
C GLY A 6 -18.50 -11.66 -5.80
N GLN A 7 -19.48 -10.87 -5.38
CA GLN A 7 -20.59 -10.45 -6.25
C GLN A 7 -20.13 -9.65 -7.48
N ILE A 8 -19.15 -8.76 -7.33
CA ILE A 8 -18.59 -8.03 -8.49
C ILE A 8 -17.91 -9.00 -9.46
N LEU A 9 -17.12 -9.96 -8.95
CA LEU A 9 -16.43 -10.94 -9.79
C LEU A 9 -17.41 -11.88 -10.51
N GLU A 10 -18.50 -12.28 -9.85
CA GLU A 10 -19.58 -13.07 -10.47
C GLU A 10 -20.25 -12.33 -11.63
N VAL A 11 -20.50 -11.03 -11.47
CA VAL A 11 -21.05 -10.20 -12.56
C VAL A 11 -20.08 -10.10 -13.74
N LEU A 12 -18.78 -9.90 -13.48
CA LEU A 12 -17.78 -9.88 -14.57
C LEU A 12 -17.73 -11.19 -15.34
N GLU A 13 -17.95 -12.33 -14.66
CA GLU A 13 -18.02 -13.65 -15.29
C GLU A 13 -19.31 -13.82 -16.11
N HIS A 14 -20.47 -13.51 -15.53
CA HIS A 14 -21.77 -13.62 -16.21
C HIS A 14 -21.84 -12.77 -17.49
N GLU A 15 -21.26 -11.56 -17.47
CA GLU A 15 -21.23 -10.65 -18.60
C GLU A 15 -20.09 -10.96 -19.61
N GLY A 16 -19.28 -12.00 -19.37
CA GLY A 16 -18.17 -12.36 -20.25
C GLY A 16 -17.03 -11.33 -20.29
N LEU A 17 -16.90 -10.50 -19.25
CA LEU A 17 -15.92 -9.42 -19.13
C LEU A 17 -14.66 -9.82 -18.35
N THR A 18 -14.60 -11.04 -17.83
CA THR A 18 -13.50 -11.52 -16.99
C THR A 18 -12.12 -11.35 -17.62
N ASP A 19 -11.94 -11.69 -18.90
CA ASP A 19 -10.63 -11.67 -19.58
C ASP A 19 -10.24 -10.27 -20.08
N SER A 20 -11.16 -9.32 -20.10
CA SER A 20 -10.95 -7.93 -20.54
C SER A 20 -10.92 -6.92 -19.39
N THR A 21 -11.05 -7.37 -18.15
CA THR A 21 -11.12 -6.51 -16.96
C THR A 21 -9.94 -6.75 -16.03
N LEU A 22 -9.14 -5.70 -15.80
CA LEU A 22 -8.19 -5.67 -14.69
C LEU A 22 -8.92 -5.34 -13.39
N VAL A 23 -8.79 -6.23 -12.40
CA VAL A 23 -9.27 -6.00 -11.03
C VAL A 23 -8.07 -5.75 -10.12
N HIS A 24 -8.12 -4.65 -9.35
CA HIS A 24 -7.14 -4.31 -8.32
C HIS A 24 -7.86 -4.17 -6.96
N PHE A 25 -7.35 -4.85 -5.94
CA PHE A 25 -7.86 -4.77 -4.57
C PHE A 25 -6.74 -4.35 -3.62
N THR A 26 -7.02 -3.35 -2.79
CA THR A 26 -6.05 -2.76 -1.85
C THR A 26 -6.76 -2.02 -0.70
N SER A 27 -5.98 -1.44 0.21
CA SER A 27 -6.42 -0.52 1.27
C SER A 27 -5.70 0.82 1.08
N ASP A 28 -6.30 1.92 1.55
CA ASP A 28 -5.70 3.26 1.48
C ASP A 28 -4.51 3.42 2.42
N ASN A 29 -4.60 2.82 3.61
CA ASN A 29 -3.55 2.74 4.62
C ASN A 29 -3.70 1.47 5.45
N GLY A 30 -2.74 1.25 6.36
CA GLY A 30 -2.80 0.17 7.34
C GLY A 30 -3.91 0.32 8.38
N ALA A 31 -4.12 -0.72 9.19
CA ALA A 31 -5.19 -0.78 10.17
C ALA A 31 -5.07 0.30 11.25
N TRP A 32 -6.23 0.79 11.74
CA TRP A 32 -6.31 1.76 12.83
C TRP A 32 -6.19 1.06 14.18
N LEU A 33 -4.98 1.03 14.75
CA LEU A 33 -4.69 0.26 15.96
C LEU A 33 -5.31 0.86 17.22
N GLU A 34 -5.46 2.17 17.23
CA GLU A 34 -6.00 2.96 18.35
C GLU A 34 -7.53 2.93 18.43
N ALA A 35 -8.22 2.28 17.49
CA ALA A 35 -9.68 2.25 17.44
C ALA A 35 -10.27 1.29 18.50
N GLN A 36 -10.56 1.79 19.69
CA GLN A 36 -11.11 0.98 20.79
C GLN A 36 -12.37 1.60 21.38
N ALA A 37 -13.35 0.77 21.74
CA ALA A 37 -14.53 1.21 22.49
C ALA A 37 -14.95 0.15 23.49
N GLY A 38 -15.20 0.54 24.75
CA GLY A 38 -15.66 -0.39 25.78
C GLY A 38 -14.68 -1.53 26.10
N GLY A 39 -13.40 -1.38 25.78
CA GLY A 39 -12.38 -2.44 25.91
C GLY A 39 -12.33 -3.39 24.71
N GLU A 40 -13.17 -3.21 23.70
CA GLU A 40 -13.13 -3.97 22.45
C GLU A 40 -12.25 -3.30 21.41
N GLN A 41 -11.49 -4.12 20.66
CA GLN A 41 -10.72 -3.67 19.52
C GLN A 41 -11.63 -3.57 18.29
N LEU A 42 -11.84 -2.36 17.78
CA LEU A 42 -12.65 -2.07 16.59
C LEU A 42 -11.80 -1.97 15.32
N GLY A 43 -10.50 -1.78 15.48
CA GLY A 43 -9.52 -1.71 14.40
C GLY A 43 -9.23 -3.04 13.72
N GLY A 44 -8.47 -2.96 12.63
CA GLY A 44 -7.89 -4.14 11.98
C GLY A 44 -6.57 -4.59 12.62
N SER A 45 -5.90 -5.52 11.94
CA SER A 45 -4.56 -5.99 12.29
C SER A 45 -3.60 -5.81 11.12
N ASN A 46 -2.34 -5.45 11.42
CA ASN A 46 -1.25 -5.37 10.46
C ASN A 46 -0.32 -6.60 10.56
N GLY A 47 -0.73 -7.64 11.28
CA GLY A 47 0.06 -8.86 11.47
C GLY A 47 1.41 -8.58 12.14
N VAL A 48 2.49 -9.00 11.48
CA VAL A 48 3.87 -8.83 11.98
C VAL A 48 4.40 -7.41 11.84
N PHE A 49 3.69 -6.53 11.13
CA PHE A 49 4.19 -5.20 10.83
C PHE A 49 3.90 -4.23 11.98
N ARG A 50 4.95 -3.52 12.41
CA ARG A 50 4.86 -2.48 13.43
C ARG A 50 4.10 -1.26 12.89
N GLY A 51 3.26 -0.64 13.73
CA GLY A 51 2.53 0.59 13.42
C GLY A 51 1.18 0.36 12.74
N GLY A 52 0.47 1.45 12.45
CA GLY A 52 -0.87 1.47 11.89
C GLY A 52 -1.22 2.78 11.19
N LYS A 53 -2.52 3.02 10.98
CA LYS A 53 -3.06 4.23 10.38
C LYS A 53 -2.42 5.50 10.98
N GLY A 54 -2.04 6.44 10.11
CA GLY A 54 -1.39 7.68 10.52
C GLY A 54 0.10 7.57 10.81
N MET A 55 0.70 6.38 10.73
CA MET A 55 2.12 6.19 11.04
C MET A 55 2.94 5.98 9.76
N GLY A 56 3.09 7.04 8.95
CA GLY A 56 3.72 6.98 7.62
C GLY A 56 5.16 6.41 7.60
N GLY A 57 5.89 6.45 8.72
CA GLY A 57 7.22 5.86 8.81
C GLY A 57 7.22 4.33 8.96
N TRP A 58 6.14 3.71 9.41
CA TRP A 58 6.13 2.33 9.89
C TRP A 58 5.41 1.37 8.93
N GLU A 59 5.93 0.15 8.77
CA GLU A 59 5.39 -0.83 7.80
C GLU A 59 3.89 -1.08 7.98
N GLY A 60 3.41 -1.18 9.22
CA GLY A 60 1.99 -1.42 9.48
C GLY A 60 1.10 -0.21 9.16
N GLY A 61 1.65 0.98 8.91
CA GLY A 61 0.91 2.14 8.41
C GLY A 61 0.86 2.24 6.89
N ILE A 62 1.95 1.84 6.22
CA ILE A 62 2.13 2.04 4.76
C ILE A 62 1.97 0.76 3.92
N ARG A 63 2.17 -0.42 4.52
CA ARG A 63 2.13 -1.70 3.81
C ARG A 63 0.70 -2.21 3.86
N VAL A 64 0.08 -2.29 2.69
CA VAL A 64 -1.32 -2.68 2.52
C VAL A 64 -1.43 -3.91 1.62
N PRO A 65 -2.57 -4.63 1.64
CA PRO A 65 -2.84 -5.65 0.64
C PRO A 65 -2.73 -5.05 -0.77
N GLY A 66 -2.19 -5.80 -1.72
CA GLY A 66 -2.12 -5.41 -3.13
C GLY A 66 -2.35 -6.64 -3.99
N VAL A 67 -3.54 -6.78 -4.56
CA VAL A 67 -3.92 -7.92 -5.38
C VAL A 67 -4.33 -7.41 -6.76
N PHE A 68 -3.67 -7.91 -7.80
CA PHE A 68 -4.04 -7.68 -9.19
C PHE A 68 -4.52 -8.98 -9.83
N ARG A 69 -5.67 -8.93 -10.50
CA ARG A 69 -6.26 -10.06 -11.22
C ARG A 69 -6.65 -9.60 -12.62
N TRP A 70 -6.11 -10.27 -13.64
CA TRP A 70 -6.53 -10.11 -15.02
C TRP A 70 -6.26 -11.41 -15.78
N PRO A 71 -7.25 -12.31 -15.84
CA PRO A 71 -7.13 -13.59 -16.54
C PRO A 71 -6.72 -13.41 -18.01
N GLY A 72 -5.91 -14.34 -18.52
CA GLY A 72 -5.34 -14.26 -19.87
C GLY A 72 -4.20 -13.25 -20.06
N VAL A 73 -4.04 -12.27 -19.16
CA VAL A 73 -3.00 -11.23 -19.26
C VAL A 73 -1.94 -11.36 -18.17
N LEU A 74 -2.34 -11.62 -16.92
CA LEU A 74 -1.43 -11.75 -15.78
C LEU A 74 -1.20 -13.23 -15.40
N PRO A 75 0.04 -13.62 -15.06
CA PRO A 75 0.32 -14.97 -14.56
C PRO A 75 -0.47 -15.27 -13.27
N ARG A 76 -1.17 -16.41 -13.24
CA ARG A 76 -1.95 -16.85 -12.07
C ARG A 76 -1.03 -17.23 -10.91
N GLY A 77 -1.41 -16.83 -9.69
CA GLY A 77 -0.76 -17.27 -8.45
C GLY A 77 0.64 -16.70 -8.23
N ARG A 78 1.04 -15.71 -9.01
CA ARG A 78 2.34 -15.06 -8.85
C ARG A 78 2.36 -14.17 -7.62
N VAL A 79 3.45 -14.25 -6.87
CA VAL A 79 3.74 -13.38 -5.72
C VAL A 79 4.90 -12.46 -6.12
N LEU A 80 4.76 -11.18 -5.81
CA LEU A 80 5.81 -10.16 -6.02
C LEU A 80 6.26 -9.63 -4.67
N ASP A 81 7.57 -9.58 -4.47
CA ASP A 81 8.23 -9.03 -3.28
C ASP A 81 8.86 -7.64 -3.53
N GLN A 82 8.79 -7.16 -4.76
CA GLN A 82 9.32 -5.87 -5.18
C GLN A 82 8.50 -4.71 -4.59
N PRO A 83 9.15 -3.59 -4.22
CA PRO A 83 8.44 -2.42 -3.71
C PRO A 83 7.58 -1.78 -4.80
N VAL A 84 6.29 -1.64 -4.54
CA VAL A 84 5.34 -0.90 -5.38
C VAL A 84 4.61 0.14 -4.54
N SER A 85 4.01 1.12 -5.20
CA SER A 85 3.26 2.22 -4.60
C SER A 85 1.81 2.20 -5.07
N LEU A 86 0.89 2.68 -4.23
CA LEU A 86 -0.49 2.94 -4.64
C LEU A 86 -0.56 3.97 -5.79
N MET A 87 0.42 4.87 -5.87
CA MET A 87 0.56 5.86 -6.94
C MET A 87 0.79 5.21 -8.31
N ASP A 88 1.28 3.97 -8.34
CA ASP A 88 1.59 3.24 -9.57
C ASP A 88 0.34 2.80 -10.33
N VAL A 89 -0.82 2.76 -9.66
CA VAL A 89 -2.12 2.48 -10.29
C VAL A 89 -2.45 3.54 -11.35
N PHE A 90 -2.14 4.81 -11.09
CA PHE A 90 -2.43 5.91 -12.01
C PHE A 90 -1.79 5.73 -13.40
N PRO A 91 -0.44 5.68 -13.54
CA PRO A 91 0.19 5.52 -14.84
C PRO A 91 -0.14 4.18 -15.50
N THR A 92 -0.33 3.13 -14.70
CA THR A 92 -0.75 1.80 -15.18
C THR A 92 -2.10 1.88 -15.89
N VAL A 93 -3.12 2.46 -15.25
CA VAL A 93 -4.48 2.57 -15.82
C VAL A 93 -4.52 3.55 -16.99
N VAL A 94 -3.81 4.68 -16.93
CA VAL A 94 -3.70 5.63 -18.05
C VAL A 94 -3.19 4.92 -19.29
N ARG A 95 -2.10 4.13 -19.16
CA ARG A 95 -1.53 3.36 -20.26
C ARG A 95 -2.51 2.32 -20.80
N LEU A 96 -3.21 1.59 -19.93
CA LEU A 96 -4.22 0.61 -20.34
C LEU A 96 -5.39 1.23 -21.11
N GLY A 97 -5.79 2.44 -20.74
CA GLY A 97 -6.81 3.21 -21.46
C GLY A 97 -6.33 3.84 -22.77
N GLY A 98 -5.07 3.64 -23.17
CA GLY A 98 -4.47 4.29 -24.35
C GLY A 98 -4.22 5.79 -24.16
N GLY A 99 -4.23 6.28 -22.92
CA GLY A 99 -3.97 7.67 -22.58
C GLY A 99 -2.48 8.03 -22.60
N VAL A 100 -2.22 9.33 -22.45
CA VAL A 100 -0.87 9.90 -22.36
C VAL A 100 -0.72 10.57 -21.00
N LEU A 101 0.39 10.30 -20.32
CA LEU A 101 0.70 10.95 -19.06
C LEU A 101 0.98 12.45 -19.25
N PRO A 102 0.65 13.30 -18.26
CA PRO A 102 1.06 14.70 -18.28
C PRO A 102 2.57 14.84 -18.40
N SER A 103 3.03 15.77 -19.24
CA SER A 103 4.46 16.12 -19.40
C SER A 103 4.85 17.44 -18.72
N ASP A 104 3.89 18.09 -18.06
CA ASP A 104 4.04 19.39 -17.41
C ASP A 104 4.34 19.30 -15.90
N ARG A 105 4.44 18.09 -15.36
CA ARG A 105 4.69 17.80 -13.95
C ARG A 105 5.34 16.43 -13.77
N GLU A 106 6.03 16.25 -12.65
CA GLU A 106 6.57 14.93 -12.27
C GLU A 106 5.43 14.00 -11.87
N ILE A 107 5.57 12.71 -12.23
CA ILE A 107 4.67 11.64 -11.81
C ILE A 107 5.50 10.60 -11.06
N ASP A 108 5.30 10.53 -9.74
CA ASP A 108 6.05 9.59 -8.89
C ASP A 108 5.69 8.12 -9.16
N GLY A 109 4.43 7.89 -9.55
CA GLY A 109 3.94 6.55 -9.92
C GLY A 109 4.67 5.98 -11.14
N ARG A 110 4.85 4.66 -11.16
CA ARG A 110 5.48 3.92 -12.26
C ARG A 110 4.51 2.91 -12.87
N ASP A 111 4.62 2.65 -14.17
CA ASP A 111 3.81 1.61 -14.82
C ASP A 111 4.15 0.22 -14.25
N LEU A 112 3.15 -0.45 -13.67
CA LEU A 112 3.30 -1.78 -13.08
C LEU A 112 3.19 -2.91 -14.09
N LEU A 113 2.65 -2.68 -15.30
CA LEU A 113 2.35 -3.77 -16.22
C LEU A 113 3.56 -4.66 -16.53
N PRO A 114 4.77 -4.12 -16.82
CA PRO A 114 5.92 -4.97 -17.08
C PRO A 114 6.24 -5.86 -15.88
N LEU A 115 6.14 -5.30 -14.67
CA LEU A 115 6.39 -6.05 -13.44
C LEU A 115 5.31 -7.11 -13.21
N LEU A 116 4.02 -6.77 -13.37
CA LEU A 116 2.90 -7.69 -13.17
C LEU A 116 2.90 -8.84 -14.18
N ARG A 117 3.23 -8.57 -15.44
CA ARG A 117 3.33 -9.57 -16.52
C ARG A 117 4.59 -10.44 -16.44
N GLY A 118 5.60 -10.01 -15.69
CA GLY A 118 6.86 -10.74 -15.55
C GLY A 118 7.85 -10.46 -16.67
N GLU A 119 7.67 -9.33 -17.35
CA GLU A 119 8.58 -8.80 -18.36
C GLU A 119 9.81 -8.15 -17.67
N THR A 120 9.68 -7.75 -16.41
CA THR A 120 10.79 -7.36 -15.52
C THR A 120 10.66 -8.02 -14.14
N TRP A 121 11.80 -8.17 -13.47
CA TRP A 121 11.92 -8.72 -12.12
C TRP A 121 12.13 -7.64 -11.06
N HIS A 122 12.49 -6.42 -11.47
CA HIS A 122 12.73 -5.31 -10.56
C HIS A 122 11.66 -4.25 -10.72
N SER A 123 11.21 -3.72 -9.58
CA SER A 123 10.39 -2.50 -9.59
C SER A 123 11.18 -1.32 -10.18
N ALA A 124 10.44 -0.42 -10.82
CA ALA A 124 10.96 0.88 -11.22
C ALA A 124 11.29 1.78 -10.02
N HIS A 125 10.77 1.46 -8.83
CA HIS A 125 11.10 2.14 -7.58
C HIS A 125 12.41 1.64 -6.98
N GLU A 126 13.43 2.49 -7.00
CA GLU A 126 14.61 2.32 -6.16
C GLU A 126 14.45 3.01 -4.82
N VAL A 127 13.76 4.15 -4.80
CA VAL A 127 13.52 4.97 -3.61
C VAL A 127 12.02 5.20 -3.47
N LEU A 128 11.50 5.01 -2.26
CA LEU A 128 10.16 5.42 -1.86
C LEU A 128 10.24 6.38 -0.68
N LEU A 129 9.55 7.51 -0.81
CA LEU A 129 9.44 8.50 0.24
C LEU A 129 8.15 8.25 1.03
N HIS A 130 8.25 8.25 2.34
CA HIS A 130 7.12 8.00 3.22
C HIS A 130 6.87 9.23 4.10
N TYR A 131 5.78 9.91 3.80
CA TYR A 131 5.35 11.10 4.51
C TYR A 131 4.28 10.75 5.55
N CYS A 132 4.20 11.58 6.59
CA CYS A 132 3.00 11.75 7.40
C CYS A 132 2.63 13.23 7.30
N GLU A 133 1.47 13.52 6.70
CA GLU A 133 1.11 14.88 6.31
C GLU A 133 2.26 15.54 5.52
N VAL A 134 2.83 16.62 6.05
CA VAL A 134 3.92 17.38 5.42
C VAL A 134 5.32 16.93 5.86
N PHE A 135 5.42 15.98 6.78
CA PHE A 135 6.70 15.55 7.37
C PHE A 135 7.23 14.29 6.68
N LEU A 136 8.46 14.33 6.19
CA LEU A 136 9.15 13.15 5.68
C LEU A 136 9.56 12.25 6.85
N HIS A 137 8.81 11.17 7.08
CA HIS A 137 9.05 10.25 8.19
C HIS A 137 10.14 9.25 7.88
N ALA A 138 10.12 8.68 6.68
CA ALA A 138 11.05 7.64 6.31
C ALA A 138 11.36 7.64 4.82
N VAL A 139 12.53 7.11 4.49
CA VAL A 139 12.94 6.81 3.12
C VAL A 139 13.24 5.32 3.05
N ARG A 140 12.61 4.62 2.10
CA ARG A 140 12.99 3.26 1.73
C ARG A 140 13.86 3.31 0.49
N TRP A 141 14.98 2.61 0.51
CA TRP A 141 15.87 2.44 -0.62
C TRP A 141 16.10 0.95 -0.89
N VAL A 142 15.98 0.53 -2.15
CA VAL A 142 16.24 -0.84 -2.58
C VAL A 142 17.52 -0.85 -3.40
N GLN A 143 18.58 -1.39 -2.83
CA GLN A 143 19.87 -1.48 -3.50
C GLN A 143 19.80 -2.59 -4.57
N ARG A 144 19.78 -2.20 -5.86
CA ARG A 144 19.49 -3.12 -6.97
C ARG A 144 20.44 -4.30 -7.07
N ASP A 145 21.73 -4.08 -6.84
CA ASP A 145 22.74 -5.12 -7.01
C ASP A 145 22.65 -6.23 -5.96
N SER A 146 22.17 -5.90 -4.75
CA SER A 146 22.07 -6.84 -3.62
C SER A 146 20.64 -7.28 -3.32
N GLY A 147 19.63 -6.56 -3.82
CA GLY A 147 18.24 -6.70 -3.41
C GLY A 147 17.96 -6.24 -1.96
N GLN A 148 18.96 -5.67 -1.28
CA GLN A 148 18.83 -5.24 0.11
C GLN A 148 17.88 -4.05 0.20
N VAL A 149 16.91 -4.15 1.10
CA VAL A 149 16.01 -3.05 1.43
C VAL A 149 16.54 -2.33 2.67
N TRP A 150 16.80 -1.04 2.52
CA TRP A 150 17.18 -0.12 3.58
C TRP A 150 16.01 0.79 3.89
N LYS A 151 15.80 1.12 5.17
CA LYS A 151 14.80 2.11 5.58
C LYS A 151 15.36 3.02 6.66
N ALA A 152 15.49 4.31 6.35
CA ALA A 152 15.88 5.33 7.31
C ALA A 152 14.62 6.00 7.88
N HIS A 153 14.59 6.24 9.18
CA HIS A 153 13.52 6.95 9.88
C HIS A 153 14.06 8.28 10.40
N PHE A 154 13.45 9.39 9.98
CA PHE A 154 13.81 10.74 10.42
C PHE A 154 12.89 11.22 11.55
N VAL A 155 11.62 10.84 11.49
CA VAL A 155 10.59 11.19 12.48
C VAL A 155 9.78 9.93 12.80
N THR A 156 9.54 9.70 14.09
CA THR A 156 8.71 8.58 14.55
C THR A 156 7.70 9.08 15.58
N PRO A 157 6.46 8.59 15.56
CA PRO A 157 5.52 8.88 16.63
C PRO A 157 6.03 8.30 17.96
N THR A 158 5.63 8.94 19.06
CA THR A 158 5.88 8.44 20.41
C THR A 158 4.88 7.32 20.72
N PHE A 159 5.38 6.08 20.70
CA PHE A 159 4.58 4.92 21.09
C PHE A 159 4.40 4.84 22.59
N ASP A 160 3.17 4.53 23.00
CA ASP A 160 2.78 4.46 24.41
C ASP A 160 1.80 3.29 24.61
N PRO A 161 2.14 2.29 25.45
CA PRO A 161 3.37 2.18 26.26
C PRO A 161 4.63 1.95 25.43
N LEU A 162 5.81 2.21 26.03
CA LEU A 162 7.10 1.97 25.38
C LEU A 162 7.21 0.52 24.89
N GLY A 163 7.62 0.33 23.63
CA GLY A 163 7.71 -0.99 23.00
C GLY A 163 6.41 -1.46 22.36
N SER A 164 5.30 -0.72 22.53
CA SER A 164 4.10 -0.92 21.71
C SER A 164 4.32 -0.46 20.26
N GLY A 165 3.36 -0.81 19.42
CA GLY A 165 3.24 -0.32 18.05
C GLY A 165 2.12 0.70 17.85
N SER A 166 1.58 1.27 18.93
CA SER A 166 0.39 2.15 18.91
C SER A 166 0.60 3.39 19.79
N CYS A 167 -0.17 4.44 19.55
CA CYS A 167 -0.17 5.65 20.40
C CYS A 167 -1.39 5.64 21.32
N SER A 168 -1.28 5.09 22.52
CA SER A 168 -2.44 4.95 23.41
C SER A 168 -2.76 6.22 24.23
N GLY A 169 -1.94 7.28 24.13
CA GLY A 169 -1.98 8.45 25.02
C GLY A 169 -2.40 9.79 24.41
N ALA A 170 -2.52 9.93 23.09
CA ALA A 170 -2.64 11.24 22.43
C ALA A 170 -4.10 11.66 22.09
N GLY A 171 -5.03 11.57 23.05
CA GLY A 171 -6.39 12.17 22.89
C GLY A 171 -7.60 11.27 23.15
N GLY A 172 -7.43 10.14 23.83
CA GLY A 172 -8.50 9.18 24.13
C GLY A 172 -8.52 7.99 23.16
N ALA A 173 -9.40 7.02 23.40
CA ALA A 173 -9.46 5.70 22.74
C ALA A 173 -9.79 5.70 21.23
N ALA A 174 -9.65 6.84 20.56
CA ALA A 174 -9.94 7.03 19.14
C ALA A 174 -9.10 8.16 18.50
N ALA A 175 -7.94 8.50 19.07
CA ALA A 175 -7.02 9.44 18.43
C ALA A 175 -6.05 8.70 17.50
N VAL A 176 -5.85 9.21 16.28
CA VAL A 176 -4.80 8.73 15.38
C VAL A 176 -3.45 9.22 15.91
N CYS A 177 -2.38 8.41 15.80
CA CYS A 177 -1.03 8.84 16.14
C CYS A 177 -0.68 10.17 15.46
N PRO A 178 -0.12 11.16 16.18
CA PRO A 178 0.36 12.38 15.57
C PRO A 178 1.57 12.10 14.66
N CYS A 179 1.73 12.89 13.59
CA CYS A 179 2.90 12.80 12.72
C CYS A 179 4.19 13.21 13.45
N VAL A 180 4.10 14.10 14.43
CA VAL A 180 5.25 14.53 15.23
C VAL A 180 5.18 13.95 16.62
N GLY A 181 6.34 13.58 17.16
CA GLY A 181 6.54 13.07 18.52
C GLY A 181 7.25 14.07 19.39
#